data_AF-A0AA44DIW2-F1
#
_entry.id   AF-A0AA44DIW2-F1
#
_cell.length_a   1.000
_cell.length_b   1.000
_cell.length_c   1.000
_cell.angle_alpha   90.00
_cell.angle_beta   90.00
_cell.angle_gamma   90.00
#
_symmetry.space_group_name_H-M   'P 1'
#
loop_
_entity.id
_entity.type
_entity.pdbx_description
1 polymer ?
#
loop_
_entity_poly.entity_id
_entity_poly.type
_entity_poly.pdbx_seq_one_letter_code
_entity_poly.pdbx_strand_id
1 'polypeptide(L)'
;MKKLKKVFCLIFICMLVLSGCNNNVDVKGDNKSEMRVSSNLNTDKQNEKKNSKTYDAKIISMDSNTSEKKIISDIEIDDNLSINDKVNIIIKEVSKLQFKNAPIELIKIDNNIAYINIKEDKENKLWGNKFFQGSTGASVTTYTIVESLLQRDYKGKWIDGIYITYEGKTNVEFDHIDVDFFGSVIKR
;
A
#
# COMPACT_ATOMS: atom_id res chain seq x y z
N MET A 1 -21.92 -24.64 32.56
CA MET A 1 -21.27 -23.86 33.65
C MET A 1 -19.84 -24.32 33.83
N LYS A 2 -18.88 -23.37 33.91
CA LYS A 2 -17.46 -23.51 34.31
C LYS A 2 -16.54 -24.19 33.27
N LYS A 3 -15.37 -23.67 32.87
CA LYS A 3 -14.60 -22.47 33.24
C LYS A 3 -13.61 -22.13 32.11
N LEU A 4 -13.49 -20.84 31.82
CA LEU A 4 -12.47 -20.16 31.03
C LEU A 4 -11.11 -20.24 31.76
N LYS A 5 -10.00 -20.50 31.04
CA LYS A 5 -8.65 -20.14 31.51
C LYS A 5 -7.84 -19.53 30.37
N LYS A 6 -7.76 -18.21 30.38
CA LYS A 6 -6.80 -17.41 29.60
C LYS A 6 -5.44 -17.51 30.31
N VAL A 7 -4.38 -17.81 29.57
CA VAL A 7 -3.01 -17.71 30.07
C VAL A 7 -2.41 -16.44 29.46
N PHE A 8 -2.23 -15.43 30.29
CA PHE A 8 -1.43 -14.24 30.01
C PHE A 8 -0.07 -14.49 30.64
N CYS A 9 1.01 -14.49 29.86
CA CYS A 9 2.36 -14.51 30.40
C CYS A 9 3.05 -13.21 30.00
N LEU A 10 3.11 -12.30 30.96
CA LEU A 10 3.79 -11.01 30.90
C LEU A 10 5.21 -11.25 31.44
N ILE A 11 6.24 -11.14 30.60
CA ILE A 11 7.64 -11.14 31.08
C ILE A 11 8.16 -9.72 30.88
N PHE A 12 8.19 -9.01 32.01
CA PHE A 12 8.84 -7.73 32.22
C PHE A 12 10.15 -7.99 32.99
N ILE A 13 11.12 -7.09 32.82
CA ILE A 13 12.37 -6.89 33.58
C ILE A 13 13.64 -7.27 32.81
N CYS A 14 14.35 -6.25 32.36
CA CYS A 14 15.68 -5.95 32.90
C CYS A 14 15.90 -4.43 32.88
N MET A 15 15.98 -3.84 34.07
CA MET A 15 16.59 -2.53 34.28
C MET A 15 18.09 -2.63 34.00
N LEU A 16 18.64 -1.67 33.27
CA LEU A 16 20.00 -1.21 33.51
C LEU A 16 19.98 0.31 33.67
N VAL A 17 20.44 0.70 34.86
CA VAL A 17 20.63 2.06 35.33
C VAL A 17 22.01 2.51 34.84
N LEU A 18 22.09 3.69 34.23
CA LEU A 18 23.32 4.48 34.19
C LEU A 18 22.97 5.92 34.55
N SER A 19 23.62 6.41 35.62
CA SER A 19 23.47 7.73 36.21
C SER A 19 24.55 8.69 35.72
N GLY A 20 24.18 9.97 35.58
CA GLY A 20 25.04 11.17 35.72
C GLY A 20 25.88 11.54 34.49
N CYS A 21 26.06 12.81 34.11
CA CYS A 21 26.03 14.05 34.89
C CYS A 21 25.41 15.23 34.13
N ASN A 22 24.83 16.12 34.93
CA ASN A 22 24.27 17.42 34.61
C ASN A 22 25.34 18.51 34.84
N ASN A 23 25.52 19.43 33.90
CA ASN A 23 26.23 20.70 34.13
C ASN A 23 25.30 21.84 33.71
N ASN A 24 24.62 22.43 34.68
CA ASN A 24 24.12 23.80 34.58
C ASN A 24 25.15 24.69 35.27
N VAL A 25 25.65 25.69 34.54
CA VAL A 25 26.39 26.82 35.09
C VAL A 25 25.50 28.05 35.02
N ASP A 26 25.48 28.74 36.14
CA ASP A 26 24.61 29.84 36.53
C ASP A 26 24.61 31.09 35.64
N VAL A 27 23.45 31.76 35.71
CA VAL A 27 23.13 33.11 35.26
C VAL A 27 23.88 34.17 36.09
N LYS A 28 24.35 35.26 35.45
CA LYS A 28 24.12 36.66 35.88
C LYS A 28 24.73 37.69 34.92
N GLY A 29 23.96 38.74 34.60
CA GLY A 29 24.48 39.98 34.02
C GLY A 29 23.46 40.75 33.20
N ASP A 30 22.62 41.53 33.88
CA ASP A 30 21.71 42.53 33.31
C ASP A 30 22.43 43.54 32.39
N ASN A 31 21.80 43.91 31.26
CA ASN A 31 21.38 45.30 31.03
C ASN A 31 20.56 45.48 29.75
N LYS A 32 19.55 46.33 29.90
CA LYS A 32 18.49 46.69 28.97
C LYS A 32 18.90 47.94 28.19
N SER A 33 18.85 47.90 26.86
CA SER A 33 18.60 49.11 26.06
C SER A 33 18.04 48.75 24.68
N GLU A 34 16.80 49.16 24.43
CA GLU A 34 16.19 49.19 23.11
C GLU A 34 16.87 50.24 22.23
N MET A 35 17.18 49.89 20.98
CA MET A 35 17.29 50.85 19.89
C MET A 35 16.74 50.24 18.60
N ARG A 36 15.74 50.93 18.04
CA ARG A 36 15.02 50.60 16.82
C ARG A 36 15.95 50.70 15.60
N VAL A 37 15.94 49.69 14.74
CA VAL A 37 16.20 49.85 13.31
C VAL A 37 15.17 49.04 12.53
N SER A 38 14.34 49.74 11.78
CA SER A 38 13.44 49.19 10.78
C SER A 38 14.25 48.73 9.56
N SER A 39 13.99 47.51 9.09
CA SER A 39 14.13 47.18 7.67
C SER A 39 13.06 46.18 7.28
N ASN A 40 12.04 46.67 6.58
CA ASN A 40 11.12 45.86 5.81
C ASN A 40 11.92 45.03 4.79
N LEU A 41 11.77 43.71 4.85
CA LEU A 41 11.91 42.84 3.69
C LEU A 41 10.64 42.01 3.59
N ASN A 42 9.66 42.59 2.88
CA ASN A 42 8.62 41.84 2.22
C ASN A 42 9.31 40.79 1.36
N THR A 43 9.21 39.53 1.77
CA THR A 43 9.33 38.42 0.83
C THR A 43 7.94 37.84 0.74
N ASP A 44 7.19 38.31 -0.24
CA ASP A 44 5.98 37.66 -0.71
C ASP A 44 6.34 36.21 -1.02
N LYS A 45 6.06 35.31 -0.08
CA LYS A 45 5.88 33.90 -0.39
C LYS A 45 4.62 33.84 -1.24
N GLN A 46 4.82 33.99 -2.54
CA GLN A 46 3.87 33.47 -3.51
C GLN A 46 3.69 31.99 -3.18
N ASN A 47 2.63 31.69 -2.42
CA ASN A 47 2.04 30.38 -2.38
C ASN A 47 1.56 30.10 -3.80
N GLU A 48 2.43 29.54 -4.64
CA GLU A 48 1.98 28.77 -5.78
C GLU A 48 1.08 27.67 -5.22
N LYS A 49 -0.22 27.92 -5.27
CA LYS A 49 -1.23 26.87 -5.20
C LYS A 49 -0.94 25.97 -6.40
N LYS A 50 -0.09 24.97 -6.19
CA LYS A 50 0.05 23.85 -7.11
C LYS A 50 -1.35 23.26 -7.17
N ASN A 51 -2.09 23.52 -8.25
CA ASN A 51 -3.33 22.83 -8.53
C ASN A 51 -2.95 21.35 -8.66
N SER A 52 -3.02 20.62 -7.54
CA SER A 52 -2.82 19.19 -7.53
C SER A 52 -4.02 18.60 -8.23
N LYS A 53 -3.82 18.20 -9.49
CA LYS A 53 -4.81 17.47 -10.24
C LYS A 53 -4.84 16.07 -9.66
N THR A 54 -6.02 15.58 -9.32
CA THR A 54 -6.22 14.22 -8.81
C THR A 54 -7.11 13.45 -9.78
N TYR A 55 -7.12 12.12 -9.65
CA TYR A 55 -8.08 11.25 -10.32
C TYR A 55 -8.58 10.17 -9.36
N ASP A 56 -9.80 9.69 -9.63
CA ASP A 56 -10.41 8.62 -8.86
C ASP A 56 -10.01 7.27 -9.45
N ALA A 57 -9.09 6.57 -8.78
CA ALA A 57 -8.74 5.19 -9.06
C ALA A 57 -9.77 4.24 -8.44
N LYS A 58 -10.17 3.19 -9.16
CA LYS A 58 -11.21 2.25 -8.72
C LYS A 58 -10.61 0.96 -8.18
N ILE A 59 -10.96 0.56 -6.96
CA ILE A 59 -10.77 -0.83 -6.53
C ILE A 59 -11.96 -1.63 -7.01
N ILE A 60 -11.71 -2.62 -7.86
CA ILE A 60 -12.71 -3.39 -8.58
C ILE A 60 -12.63 -4.85 -8.13
N SER A 61 -13.77 -5.48 -7.95
CA SER A 61 -13.94 -6.93 -7.75
C SER A 61 -15.13 -7.42 -8.57
N MET A 62 -15.56 -8.67 -8.39
CA MET A 62 -16.76 -9.21 -9.01
C MET A 62 -17.66 -9.90 -7.98
N ASP A 63 -18.97 -9.92 -8.25
CA ASP A 63 -19.90 -10.72 -7.45
C ASP A 63 -19.68 -12.22 -7.69
N SER A 64 -19.57 -12.98 -6.60
CA SER A 64 -19.25 -14.40 -6.66
C SER A 64 -20.36 -15.28 -7.26
N ASN A 65 -21.60 -14.78 -7.32
CA ASN A 65 -22.76 -15.51 -7.82
C ASN A 65 -23.14 -15.08 -9.24
N THR A 66 -23.11 -13.77 -9.52
CA THR A 66 -23.56 -13.23 -10.81
C THR A 66 -22.42 -12.98 -11.79
N SER A 67 -21.17 -12.98 -11.30
CA SER A 67 -19.98 -12.58 -12.08
C SER A 67 -19.98 -11.12 -12.55
N GLU A 68 -20.88 -10.28 -12.01
CA GLU A 68 -20.96 -8.87 -12.37
C GLU A 68 -19.84 -8.06 -11.71
N LYS A 69 -19.30 -7.07 -12.44
CA LYS A 69 -18.31 -6.11 -11.94
C LYS A 69 -18.88 -5.36 -10.73
N LYS A 70 -18.09 -5.27 -9.66
CA LYS A 70 -18.39 -4.55 -8.43
C LYS A 70 -17.31 -3.54 -8.11
N ILE A 71 -17.69 -2.26 -7.97
CA ILE A 71 -16.79 -1.22 -7.46
C ILE A 71 -16.77 -1.33 -5.93
N ILE A 72 -15.57 -1.54 -5.37
CA ILE A 72 -15.35 -1.68 -3.92
C ILE A 72 -15.09 -0.31 -3.29
N SER A 73 -14.26 0.50 -3.94
CA SER A 73 -13.91 1.85 -3.49
C SER A 73 -13.43 2.69 -4.66
N ASP A 74 -13.63 4.00 -4.55
CA ASP A 74 -12.88 5.00 -5.32
C ASP A 74 -11.78 5.58 -4.39
N ILE A 75 -10.60 5.85 -4.94
CA ILE A 75 -9.44 6.37 -4.21
C ILE A 75 -8.89 7.56 -5.00
N GLU A 76 -8.80 8.70 -4.35
CA GLU A 76 -8.20 9.89 -4.95
C GLU A 76 -6.67 9.75 -4.98
N ILE A 77 -6.09 9.85 -6.18
CA ILE A 77 -4.64 9.76 -6.41
C ILE A 77 -4.17 11.03 -7.13
N ASP A 78 -3.12 11.67 -6.60
CA ASP A 78 -2.48 12.84 -7.23
C ASP A 78 -1.82 12.44 -8.57
N ASP A 79 -2.21 13.13 -9.65
CA ASP A 79 -1.71 12.89 -11.01
C ASP A 79 -0.20 13.14 -11.12
N ASN A 80 0.40 13.93 -10.24
CA ASN A 80 1.81 14.25 -10.21
C ASN A 80 2.69 13.15 -9.59
N LEU A 81 2.09 12.14 -8.96
CA LEU A 81 2.85 11.00 -8.42
C LEU A 81 3.54 10.22 -9.54
N SER A 82 4.65 9.58 -9.20
CA SER A 82 5.29 8.64 -10.13
C SER A 82 4.37 7.44 -10.38
N ILE A 83 4.51 6.79 -11.54
CA ILE A 83 3.70 5.59 -11.82
C ILE A 83 3.93 4.48 -10.79
N ASN A 84 5.16 4.36 -10.26
CA ASN A 84 5.48 3.42 -9.17
C ASN A 84 4.65 3.72 -7.91
N ASP A 85 4.55 4.99 -7.52
CA ASP A 85 3.80 5.39 -6.32
C ASP A 85 2.31 5.15 -6.51
N LYS A 86 1.76 5.52 -7.67
CA LYS A 86 0.34 5.30 -7.98
C LYS A 86 -0.02 3.81 -7.95
N VAL A 87 0.78 2.95 -8.58
CA VAL A 87 0.56 1.50 -8.57
C VAL A 87 0.69 0.94 -7.15
N ASN A 88 1.67 1.39 -6.36
CA ASN A 88 1.83 0.98 -4.97
C ASN A 88 0.66 1.38 -4.07
N ILE A 89 0.04 2.54 -4.30
CA ILE A 89 -1.17 2.97 -3.57
C ILE A 89 -2.30 1.97 -3.84
N ILE A 90 -2.53 1.62 -5.11
CA ILE A 90 -3.58 0.67 -5.48
C ILE A 90 -3.29 -0.72 -4.90
N ILE A 91 -2.06 -1.22 -5.00
CA ILE A 91 -1.66 -2.50 -4.39
C ILE A 91 -2.01 -2.55 -2.90
N LYS A 92 -1.66 -1.50 -2.16
CA LYS A 92 -1.92 -1.41 -0.71
C LYS A 92 -3.41 -1.43 -0.42
N GLU A 93 -4.20 -0.64 -1.14
CA GLU A 93 -5.64 -0.59 -0.90
C GLU A 93 -6.36 -1.87 -1.36
N VAL A 94 -5.96 -2.49 -2.48
CA VAL A 94 -6.45 -3.82 -2.89
C VAL A 94 -6.19 -4.86 -1.79
N SER A 95 -4.93 -4.95 -1.34
CA SER A 95 -4.52 -5.89 -0.29
C SER A 95 -5.32 -5.70 1.00
N LYS A 96 -5.45 -4.45 1.44
CA LYS A 96 -6.20 -4.06 2.64
C LYS A 96 -7.69 -4.36 2.53
N LEU A 97 -8.34 -3.92 1.46
CA LEU A 97 -9.80 -3.95 1.32
C LEU A 97 -10.32 -5.33 0.92
N GLN A 98 -9.55 -6.13 0.19
CA GLN A 98 -10.02 -7.41 -0.38
C GLN A 98 -9.28 -8.62 0.19
N PHE A 99 -8.03 -8.45 0.62
CA PHE A 99 -7.15 -9.58 0.95
C PHE A 99 -6.61 -9.58 2.38
N LYS A 100 -7.26 -8.87 3.31
CA LYS A 100 -6.86 -8.84 4.73
C LYS A 100 -5.41 -8.42 4.96
N ASN A 101 -4.91 -7.50 4.14
CA ASN A 101 -3.50 -7.08 4.10
C ASN A 101 -2.52 -8.20 3.70
N ALA A 102 -2.98 -9.24 2.98
CA ALA A 102 -2.08 -10.26 2.47
C ALA A 102 -1.04 -9.65 1.49
N PRO A 103 0.24 -10.06 1.55
CA PRO A 103 1.30 -9.37 0.83
C PRO A 103 1.14 -9.43 -0.70
N ILE A 104 1.19 -8.25 -1.31
CA ILE A 104 1.34 -8.04 -2.76
C ILE A 104 2.42 -6.97 -2.92
N GLU A 105 3.43 -7.24 -3.73
CA GLU A 105 4.60 -6.37 -3.87
C GLU A 105 4.80 -5.93 -5.31
N LEU A 106 5.01 -4.63 -5.53
CA LEU A 106 5.59 -4.13 -6.77
C LEU A 106 7.10 -4.34 -6.74
N ILE A 107 7.60 -5.20 -7.62
CA ILE A 107 9.03 -5.48 -7.75
C ILE A 107 9.72 -4.40 -8.58
N LYS A 108 9.16 -4.09 -9.75
CA LYS A 108 9.64 -3.05 -10.67
C LYS A 108 8.56 -2.67 -11.68
N ILE A 109 8.76 -1.56 -12.37
CA ILE A 109 8.07 -1.24 -13.63
C ILE A 109 9.14 -1.14 -14.72
N ASP A 110 8.95 -1.90 -15.80
CA ASP A 110 9.90 -2.01 -16.91
C ASP A 110 9.11 -2.11 -18.22
N ASN A 111 9.47 -1.29 -19.22
CA ASN A 111 8.69 -1.12 -20.46
C ASN A 111 7.17 -0.94 -20.23
N ASN A 112 6.80 -0.08 -19.27
CA ASN A 112 5.41 0.16 -18.83
C ASN A 112 4.66 -1.08 -18.31
N ILE A 113 5.35 -2.19 -18.02
CA ILE A 113 4.77 -3.37 -17.38
C ILE A 113 5.13 -3.38 -15.90
N ALA A 114 4.14 -3.49 -15.02
CA ALA A 114 4.38 -3.67 -13.59
C ALA A 114 4.60 -5.14 -13.23
N TYR A 115 5.75 -5.44 -12.66
CA TYR A 115 6.11 -6.77 -12.19
C TYR A 115 5.68 -6.90 -10.73
N ILE A 116 4.69 -7.74 -10.48
CA ILE A 116 4.03 -7.93 -9.20
C ILE A 116 4.36 -9.31 -8.66
N ASN A 117 4.64 -9.39 -7.36
CA ASN A 117 4.81 -10.65 -6.66
C ASN A 117 3.77 -10.78 -5.55
N ILE A 118 3.00 -11.86 -5.60
CA ILE A 118 2.10 -12.29 -4.53
C ILE A 118 2.93 -13.14 -3.58
N LYS A 119 2.96 -12.78 -2.29
CA LYS A 119 3.62 -13.59 -1.26
C LYS A 119 2.62 -14.05 -0.23
N GLU A 120 2.81 -15.28 0.23
CA GLU A 120 2.12 -15.79 1.40
C GLU A 120 2.45 -14.97 2.63
N ASP A 121 1.44 -14.83 3.47
CA ASP A 121 1.69 -14.40 4.83
C ASP A 121 2.46 -15.50 5.58
N LYS A 122 3.40 -15.07 6.43
CA LYS A 122 4.32 -16.00 7.13
C LYS A 122 3.60 -16.91 8.11
N GLU A 123 2.46 -16.47 8.63
CA GLU A 123 1.72 -17.18 9.68
C GLU A 123 0.60 -18.02 9.11
N ASN A 124 -0.07 -17.55 8.05
CA ASN A 124 -1.14 -18.26 7.37
C ASN A 124 -0.99 -18.15 5.86
N LYS A 125 -0.98 -19.30 5.16
CA LYS A 125 -1.01 -19.35 3.69
C LYS A 125 -2.34 -18.85 3.11
N LEU A 126 -2.63 -17.56 3.25
CA LEU A 126 -3.89 -16.93 2.94
C LEU A 126 -4.23 -17.04 1.46
N TRP A 127 -3.25 -16.91 0.57
CA TRP A 127 -3.53 -16.95 -0.87
C TRP A 127 -4.02 -18.32 -1.28
N GLY A 128 -3.24 -19.37 -1.02
CA GLY A 128 -3.63 -20.74 -1.40
C GLY A 128 -4.84 -21.27 -0.63
N ASN A 129 -4.90 -21.04 0.68
CA ASN A 129 -5.93 -21.65 1.52
C ASN A 129 -7.25 -20.87 1.56
N LYS A 130 -7.31 -19.67 1.00
CA LYS A 130 -8.50 -18.82 1.12
C LYS A 130 -8.87 -18.07 -0.13
N PHE A 131 -7.93 -17.35 -0.75
CA PHE A 131 -8.28 -16.45 -1.85
C PHE A 131 -8.34 -17.20 -3.18
N PHE A 132 -7.33 -18.01 -3.49
CA PHE A 132 -7.32 -18.84 -4.70
C PHE A 132 -8.05 -20.19 -4.53
N GLN A 133 -8.72 -20.43 -3.41
CA GLN A 133 -9.37 -21.71 -3.16
C GLN A 133 -10.65 -21.87 -4.01
N GLY A 134 -10.65 -22.90 -4.85
CA GLY A 134 -11.80 -23.27 -5.68
C GLY A 134 -12.07 -22.27 -6.82
N SER A 135 -12.92 -22.67 -7.77
CA SER A 135 -13.19 -21.89 -8.99
C SER A 135 -13.65 -20.46 -8.72
N THR A 136 -14.61 -20.27 -7.82
CA THR A 136 -15.11 -18.93 -7.48
C THR A 136 -14.04 -18.07 -6.81
N GLY A 137 -13.26 -18.64 -5.87
CA GLY A 137 -12.20 -17.90 -5.19
C GLY A 137 -11.11 -17.47 -6.16
N ALA A 138 -10.64 -18.40 -6.99
CA ALA A 138 -9.68 -18.15 -8.06
C ALA A 138 -10.16 -17.03 -8.99
N SER A 139 -11.37 -17.14 -9.55
CA SER A 139 -11.93 -16.16 -10.48
C SER A 139 -12.06 -14.76 -9.86
N VAL A 140 -12.66 -14.66 -8.66
CA VAL A 140 -12.82 -13.37 -7.98
C VAL A 140 -11.47 -12.75 -7.66
N THR A 141 -10.51 -13.55 -7.19
CA THR A 141 -9.18 -13.07 -6.79
C THR A 141 -8.38 -12.55 -7.99
N THR A 142 -8.30 -13.32 -9.07
CA THR A 142 -7.58 -12.91 -10.28
C THR A 142 -8.22 -11.66 -10.89
N TYR A 143 -9.55 -11.63 -11.04
CA TYR A 143 -10.27 -10.47 -11.55
C TYR A 143 -10.01 -9.22 -10.71
N THR A 144 -10.10 -9.35 -9.38
CA THR A 144 -9.90 -8.23 -8.45
C THR A 144 -8.51 -7.61 -8.59
N ILE A 145 -7.46 -8.45 -8.63
CA ILE A 145 -6.07 -7.98 -8.77
C ILE A 145 -5.88 -7.33 -10.15
N VAL A 146 -6.31 -8.00 -11.22
CA VAL A 146 -6.11 -7.55 -12.60
C VAL A 146 -6.81 -6.22 -12.86
N GLU A 147 -8.11 -6.15 -12.61
CA GLU A 147 -8.91 -4.97 -12.96
C GLU A 147 -8.57 -3.76 -12.08
N SER A 148 -8.26 -4.00 -10.80
CA SER A 148 -7.80 -2.94 -9.92
C SER A 148 -6.42 -2.43 -10.33
N LEU A 149 -5.45 -3.25 -10.73
CA LEU A 149 -4.13 -2.74 -11.09
C LEU A 149 -4.11 -2.08 -12.47
N LEU A 150 -4.87 -2.62 -13.43
CA LEU A 150 -4.87 -2.10 -14.80
C LEU A 150 -5.68 -0.82 -14.95
N GLN A 151 -6.64 -0.53 -14.06
CA GLN A 151 -7.43 0.71 -14.11
C GLN A 151 -7.98 1.00 -15.52
N ARG A 152 -8.57 0.00 -16.21
CA ARG A 152 -8.86 0.06 -17.66
C ARG A 152 -9.70 1.27 -18.09
N ASP A 153 -10.53 1.78 -17.18
CA ASP A 153 -11.41 2.92 -17.44
C ASP A 153 -10.65 4.28 -17.42
N TYR A 154 -9.50 4.37 -16.74
CA TYR A 154 -8.72 5.61 -16.62
C TYR A 154 -8.05 5.96 -17.96
N LYS A 155 -8.17 7.21 -18.42
CA LYS A 155 -7.64 7.63 -19.74
C LYS A 155 -6.29 8.35 -19.68
N GLY A 156 -5.76 8.60 -18.48
CA GLY A 156 -4.44 9.20 -18.29
C GLY A 156 -3.29 8.20 -18.49
N LYS A 157 -2.07 8.70 -18.31
CA LYS A 157 -0.85 7.88 -18.37
C LYS A 157 -0.87 6.83 -17.27
N TRP A 158 -0.74 5.56 -17.66
CA TRP A 158 -0.76 4.42 -16.77
C TRP A 158 0.23 3.34 -17.25
N ILE A 159 0.30 2.20 -16.56
CA ILE A 159 0.96 1.00 -17.05
C ILE A 159 0.18 0.36 -18.19
N ASP A 160 0.88 -0.33 -19.10
CA ASP A 160 0.30 -1.01 -20.25
C ASP A 160 -0.06 -2.47 -19.93
N GLY A 161 0.46 -3.00 -18.82
CA GLY A 161 0.15 -4.35 -18.36
C GLY A 161 0.79 -4.68 -17.02
N ILE A 162 0.47 -5.88 -16.54
CA ILE A 162 1.03 -6.46 -15.32
C ILE A 162 1.62 -7.84 -15.62
N TYR A 163 2.67 -8.20 -14.89
CA TYR A 163 3.28 -9.52 -14.89
C TYR A 163 3.27 -10.03 -13.46
N ILE A 164 2.58 -11.14 -13.20
CA ILE A 164 2.36 -11.62 -11.83
C ILE A 164 3.18 -12.88 -11.59
N THR A 165 3.81 -12.93 -10.41
CA THR A 165 4.48 -14.10 -9.85
C THR A 165 3.88 -14.43 -8.49
N TYR A 166 4.07 -15.67 -8.05
CA TYR A 166 3.71 -16.11 -6.70
C TYR A 166 4.95 -16.70 -6.02
N GLU A 167 5.34 -16.12 -4.88
CA GLU A 167 6.60 -16.45 -4.19
C GLU A 167 7.82 -16.37 -5.13
N GLY A 168 7.80 -15.42 -6.06
CA GLY A 168 8.84 -15.24 -7.09
C GLY A 168 8.85 -16.32 -8.18
N LYS A 169 7.88 -17.24 -8.19
CA LYS A 169 7.75 -18.30 -9.20
C LYS A 169 6.65 -17.95 -10.21
N THR A 170 6.82 -18.48 -11.42
CA THR A 170 5.90 -18.29 -12.55
C THR A 170 5.08 -19.55 -12.82
N ASN A 171 5.65 -20.73 -12.55
CA ASN A 171 5.04 -22.04 -12.75
C ASN A 171 4.32 -22.51 -11.48
N VAL A 172 3.28 -21.79 -11.08
CA VAL A 172 2.49 -22.12 -9.90
C VAL A 172 1.11 -22.58 -10.34
N GLU A 173 0.76 -23.79 -9.94
CA GLU A 173 -0.54 -24.38 -10.22
C GLU A 173 -1.46 -24.20 -9.00
N PHE A 174 -2.59 -23.55 -9.25
CA PHE A 174 -3.73 -23.56 -8.36
C PHE A 174 -4.92 -24.10 -9.14
N ASP A 175 -5.81 -24.79 -8.44
CA ASP A 175 -7.06 -25.24 -9.04
C ASP A 175 -7.83 -24.03 -9.60
N HIS A 176 -8.25 -24.16 -10.86
CA HIS A 176 -9.12 -23.19 -11.53
C HIS A 176 -8.55 -21.77 -11.73
N ILE A 177 -7.22 -21.62 -11.66
CA ILE A 177 -6.55 -20.42 -12.19
C ILE A 177 -6.12 -20.69 -13.63
N ASP A 178 -6.34 -19.70 -14.51
CA ASP A 178 -5.83 -19.75 -15.88
C ASP A 178 -4.30 -19.84 -15.88
N VAL A 179 -3.74 -20.69 -16.75
CA VAL A 179 -2.30 -20.90 -16.89
C VAL A 179 -1.55 -19.61 -17.22
N ASP A 180 -2.24 -18.64 -17.81
CA ASP A 180 -1.67 -17.34 -18.18
C ASP A 180 -1.75 -16.28 -17.07
N PHE A 181 -2.29 -16.59 -15.89
CA PHE A 181 -2.32 -15.61 -14.79
C PHE A 181 -0.93 -15.38 -14.18
N PHE A 182 -0.18 -16.46 -13.93
CA PHE A 182 1.19 -16.37 -13.44
C PHE A 182 2.17 -16.55 -14.59
N GLY A 183 3.17 -15.68 -14.66
CA GLY A 183 4.25 -15.85 -15.64
C GLY A 183 3.99 -15.30 -17.04
N SER A 184 2.82 -14.71 -17.29
CA SER A 184 2.48 -14.04 -18.55
C SER A 184 2.13 -12.55 -18.33
N VAL A 185 2.25 -11.75 -19.39
CA VAL A 185 1.87 -10.32 -19.34
C VAL A 185 0.38 -10.18 -19.62
N ILE A 186 -0.36 -9.66 -18.64
CA ILE A 186 -1.78 -9.31 -18.77
C ILE A 186 -1.86 -7.84 -19.15
N LYS A 187 -2.38 -7.55 -20.34
CA LYS A 187 -2.45 -6.19 -20.90
C LYS A 187 -3.67 -5.44 -20.39
N ARG A 188 -3.51 -4.12 -20.24
CA ARG A 188 -4.56 -3.13 -19.98
C ARG A 188 -5.57 -3.01 -21.11
#